data_AF-A0A2V9IKJ6-F1
#
_entry.id   AF-A0A2V9IKJ6-F1
#
_cell.length_a   1.000
_cell.length_b   1.000
_cell.length_c   1.000
_cell.angle_alpha   90.00
_cell.angle_beta   90.00
_cell.angle_gamma   90.00
#
_symmetry.space_group_name_H-M   'P 1'
#
loop_
_entity.id
_entity.type
_entity.pdbx_description
1 polymer ?
#
loop_
_entity_poly.entity_id
_entity_poly.type
_entity_poly.pdbx_seq_one_letter_code
_entity_poly.pdbx_strand_id
1 'polypeptide(L)'
;MLHKWKLTVLILSAFIVLYGVSAAFYGKVVAKDEAYKELSVFIDALRKINDDYVESPDLQKVQDGAMRGLIEALDPYSAFLTKEQLAALEKRKAAGMAGIGVALSKRADLIYVVSTERNGPAEEADCR
;
A
#
# COMPACT_ATOMS: atom_id res chain seq x y z
N MET A 1 38.10 -41.38 -32.19
CA MET A 1 38.17 -41.02 -30.75
C MET A 1 37.56 -39.64 -30.40
N LEU A 2 37.46 -38.67 -31.33
CA LEU A 2 36.90 -37.33 -31.06
C LEU A 2 35.37 -37.25 -30.75
N HIS A 3 34.59 -38.29 -31.02
CA HIS A 3 33.13 -38.26 -30.86
C HIS A 3 32.68 -38.38 -29.39
N LYS A 4 33.44 -39.10 -28.55
CA LYS A 4 33.07 -39.35 -27.14
C LYS A 4 33.24 -38.10 -26.26
N TRP A 5 34.28 -37.30 -26.50
CA TRP A 5 34.53 -36.04 -25.79
C TRP A 5 33.46 -34.98 -26.07
N LYS A 6 33.05 -34.87 -27.34
CA LYS A 6 31.97 -33.95 -27.74
C LYS A 6 30.65 -34.31 -27.06
N LEU A 7 30.35 -35.61 -26.96
CA LEU A 7 29.16 -36.10 -26.26
C LEU A 7 29.18 -35.78 -24.76
N THR A 8 30.32 -35.97 -24.09
CA THR A 8 30.44 -35.67 -22.65
C THR A 8 30.29 -34.17 -22.36
N VAL A 9 30.83 -33.30 -23.21
CA VAL A 9 30.67 -31.84 -23.05
C VAL A 9 29.22 -31.40 -23.25
N LEU A 10 28.50 -32.04 -24.19
CA LEU A 10 27.10 -31.74 -24.48
C LEU A 10 26.15 -32.17 -23.34
N ILE A 11 26.43 -33.32 -22.72
CA ILE A 11 25.67 -33.78 -21.54
C ILE A 11 25.92 -32.85 -20.35
N LEU A 12 27.18 -32.46 -20.10
CA LEU A 12 27.52 -31.57 -18.99
C LEU A 12 26.86 -30.19 -19.14
N SER A 13 26.84 -29.62 -20.35
CA SER A 13 26.17 -28.35 -20.61
C SER A 13 24.65 -28.45 -20.45
N ALA A 14 24.05 -29.57 -20.86
CA ALA A 14 22.62 -29.82 -20.65
C ALA A 14 22.26 -29.88 -19.15
N PHE A 15 23.10 -30.50 -18.31
CA PHE A 15 22.91 -30.50 -16.86
C PHE A 15 23.04 -29.10 -16.24
N ILE A 16 23.98 -28.29 -16.71
CA ILE A 16 24.13 -26.89 -16.24
C ILE A 16 22.89 -26.06 -16.61
N VAL A 17 22.38 -26.23 -17.84
CA VAL A 17 21.15 -25.55 -18.28
C VAL A 17 19.95 -26.04 -17.46
N LEU A 18 19.82 -27.34 -17.21
CA LEU A 18 18.75 -27.91 -16.40
C LEU A 18 18.80 -27.40 -14.95
N TYR A 19 20.00 -27.30 -14.37
CA TYR A 19 20.21 -26.73 -13.04
C TYR A 19 19.85 -25.24 -13.00
N GLY A 20 20.25 -24.46 -14.01
CA GLY A 20 19.87 -23.05 -14.13
C GLY A 20 18.37 -22.82 -14.28
N VAL A 21 17.70 -23.64 -15.10
CA VAL A 21 16.23 -23.57 -15.30
C VAL A 21 15.48 -23.97 -14.03
N SER A 22 15.92 -25.03 -13.35
CA SER A 22 15.31 -25.44 -12.08
C SER A 22 15.49 -24.38 -10.99
N ALA A 23 16.70 -23.82 -10.82
CA ALA A 23 16.93 -22.73 -9.88
C ALA A 23 16.05 -21.49 -10.17
N ALA A 24 15.88 -21.13 -11.45
CA ALA A 24 15.00 -20.04 -11.86
C ALA A 24 13.51 -20.32 -11.60
N PHE A 25 13.07 -21.58 -11.72
CA PHE A 25 11.71 -22.00 -11.39
C PHE A 25 11.47 -22.02 -9.87
N TYR A 26 12.35 -22.64 -9.09
CA TYR A 26 12.22 -22.70 -7.63
C TYR A 26 12.23 -21.30 -7.00
N GLY A 27 13.10 -20.39 -7.45
CA GLY A 27 13.15 -19.01 -6.94
C GLY A 27 11.86 -18.21 -7.20
N LYS A 28 11.21 -18.41 -8.35
CA LYS A 28 9.92 -17.76 -8.67
C LYS A 28 8.73 -18.34 -7.90
N VAL A 29 8.79 -19.62 -7.50
CA VAL A 29 7.74 -20.26 -6.71
C VAL A 29 7.80 -19.79 -5.25
N VAL A 30 9.00 -19.74 -4.66
CA VAL A 30 9.18 -19.31 -3.26
C VAL A 30 8.77 -17.85 -3.05
N ALA A 31 9.18 -16.93 -3.95
CA ALA A 31 8.79 -15.51 -3.84
C ALA A 31 7.28 -15.28 -4.05
N LYS A 32 6.60 -16.17 -4.79
CA LYS A 32 5.14 -16.13 -4.92
C LYS A 32 4.46 -16.64 -3.65
N ASP A 33 4.96 -17.72 -3.05
CA ASP A 33 4.35 -18.37 -1.90
C ASP A 33 4.21 -17.42 -0.69
N GLU A 34 5.25 -16.63 -0.39
CA GLU A 34 5.20 -15.62 0.68
C GLU A 34 4.16 -14.51 0.41
N ALA A 35 4.13 -13.96 -0.81
CA ALA A 35 3.16 -12.92 -1.17
C ALA A 35 1.70 -13.43 -1.15
N TYR A 36 1.48 -14.68 -1.59
CA TYR A 36 0.16 -15.32 -1.51
C TYR A 36 -0.27 -15.59 -0.07
N LYS A 37 0.68 -15.90 0.82
CA LYS A 37 0.41 -16.13 2.24
C LYS A 37 -0.02 -14.86 2.97
N GLU A 38 0.65 -13.72 2.74
CA GLU A 38 0.24 -12.45 3.34
C GLU A 38 -1.15 -12.00 2.83
N LEU A 39 -1.41 -12.20 1.54
CA LEU A 39 -2.73 -11.93 0.96
C LEU A 39 -3.81 -12.86 1.54
N SER A 40 -3.50 -14.14 1.80
CA SER A 40 -4.48 -15.06 2.37
C SER A 40 -4.86 -14.67 3.79
N VAL A 41 -3.91 -14.21 4.61
CA VAL A 41 -4.20 -13.66 5.95
C VAL A 41 -5.14 -12.48 5.88
N PHE A 42 -4.93 -11.57 4.91
CA PHE A 42 -5.81 -10.42 4.71
C PHE A 42 -7.24 -10.82 4.31
N ILE A 43 -7.36 -11.77 3.37
CA ILE A 43 -8.65 -12.32 2.94
C ILE A 43 -9.37 -13.01 4.10
N ASP A 44 -8.66 -13.80 4.92
CA ASP A 44 -9.23 -14.50 6.06
C ASP A 44 -9.73 -13.52 7.14
N ALA A 45 -9.03 -12.40 7.35
CA ALA A 45 -9.49 -11.34 8.25
C ALA A 45 -10.80 -10.71 7.75
N LEU A 46 -10.89 -10.38 6.46
CA LEU A 46 -12.12 -9.86 5.86
C LEU A 46 -13.28 -10.84 5.95
N ARG A 47 -13.03 -12.14 5.74
CA ARG A 47 -14.04 -13.20 5.89
C ARG A 47 -14.56 -13.29 7.31
N LYS A 48 -13.69 -13.27 8.32
CA LYS A 48 -14.10 -13.25 9.73
C LYS A 48 -14.94 -12.03 10.07
N ILE A 49 -14.58 -10.85 9.55
CA ILE A 49 -15.39 -9.65 9.74
C ILE A 49 -16.78 -9.83 9.12
N ASN A 50 -16.88 -10.43 7.94
CA ASN A 50 -18.16 -10.64 7.27
C ASN A 50 -19.04 -11.70 7.97
N ASP A 51 -18.44 -12.80 8.40
CA ASP A 51 -19.15 -14.00 8.83
C ASP A 51 -19.37 -14.04 10.36
N ASP A 52 -18.43 -13.50 11.14
CA ASP A 52 -18.38 -13.65 12.61
C ASP A 52 -18.65 -12.34 13.38
N TYR A 53 -18.86 -11.20 12.69
CA TYR A 53 -19.16 -9.94 13.37
C TYR A 53 -20.60 -9.93 13.91
N VAL A 54 -20.80 -9.26 15.05
CA VAL A 54 -22.06 -9.29 15.82
C VAL A 54 -23.25 -8.72 15.04
N GLU A 55 -23.00 -7.81 14.10
CA GLU A 55 -24.00 -7.15 13.26
C GLU A 55 -23.60 -7.27 11.78
N SER A 56 -24.51 -6.98 10.86
CA SER A 56 -24.15 -6.93 9.43
C SER A 56 -23.17 -5.78 9.17
N PRO A 57 -21.91 -6.05 8.79
CA PRO A 57 -20.93 -5.00 8.60
C PRO A 57 -21.14 -4.28 7.27
N ASP A 58 -20.83 -2.98 7.25
CA ASP A 58 -20.65 -2.25 6.00
C ASP A 58 -19.26 -2.57 5.43
N LEU A 59 -19.22 -3.52 4.49
CA LEU A 59 -17.96 -3.94 3.86
C LEU A 59 -17.28 -2.82 3.07
N GLN A 60 -18.00 -1.84 2.54
CA GLN A 60 -17.35 -0.71 1.85
C GLN A 60 -16.55 0.11 2.85
N LYS A 61 -17.15 0.42 4.01
CA LYS A 61 -16.47 1.14 5.09
C LYS A 61 -15.27 0.37 5.64
N VAL A 62 -15.37 -0.95 5.76
CA VAL A 62 -14.26 -1.82 6.19
C VAL A 62 -13.11 -1.78 5.18
N GLN A 63 -13.41 -1.88 3.88
CA GLN A 63 -12.41 -1.79 2.82
C GLN A 63 -11.71 -0.43 2.79
N ASP A 64 -12.46 0.66 2.89
CA ASP A 64 -11.91 2.01 2.97
C ASP A 64 -11.00 2.17 4.20
N GLY A 65 -11.40 1.61 5.34
CA GLY A 65 -10.58 1.58 6.56
C GLY A 65 -9.29 0.78 6.38
N ALA A 66 -9.36 -0.39 5.75
CA ALA A 66 -8.19 -1.20 5.45
C ALA A 66 -7.21 -0.47 4.52
N MET A 67 -7.71 0.18 3.46
CA MET A 67 -6.90 0.99 2.56
C MET A 67 -6.23 2.17 3.28
N ARG A 68 -6.95 2.86 4.18
CA ARG A 68 -6.36 3.92 5.01
C ARG A 68 -5.23 3.37 5.87
N GLY A 69 -5.44 2.26 6.57
CA GLY A 69 -4.42 1.67 7.43
C GLY A 69 -3.16 1.23 6.67
N LEU A 70 -3.33 0.65 5.47
CA LEU A 70 -2.21 0.28 4.60
C LEU A 70 -1.38 1.50 4.19
N ILE A 71 -2.04 2.60 3.82
CA ILE A 71 -1.37 3.82 3.37
C ILE A 71 -0.74 4.59 4.55
N GLU A 72 -1.39 4.64 5.71
CA GLU A 72 -0.83 5.24 6.93
C GLU A 72 0.42 4.50 7.43
N ALA A 73 0.51 3.19 7.19
CA ALA A 73 1.69 2.40 7.52
C ALA A 73 2.89 2.66 6.58
N LEU A 74 2.66 3.23 5.39
CA LEU A 74 3.72 3.52 4.42
C LEU A 74 4.55 4.73 4.85
N ASP A 75 3.91 5.88 5.03
CA ASP A 75 4.54 7.11 5.50
C ASP A 75 3.50 8.14 6.02
N PRO A 76 3.91 9.17 6.79
CA PRO A 76 3.00 10.15 7.38
C PRO A 76 2.36 11.15 6.41
N TYR A 77 2.83 11.22 5.17
CA TYR A 77 2.40 12.19 4.15
C TYR A 77 1.50 11.56 3.09
N SER A 78 1.49 10.24 2.99
CA SER A 78 0.61 9.47 2.14
C SER A 78 -0.78 9.37 2.76
N ALA A 79 -1.81 9.55 1.94
CA ALA A 79 -3.21 9.47 2.38
C ALA A 79 -4.10 8.82 1.32
N PHE A 80 -5.02 7.98 1.77
CA PHE A 80 -6.07 7.42 0.94
C PHE A 80 -7.32 8.33 0.93
N LEU A 81 -7.79 8.69 -0.27
CA LEU A 81 -9.03 9.43 -0.48
C LEU A 81 -10.05 8.55 -1.17
N THR A 82 -11.27 8.54 -0.63
CA THR A 82 -12.44 7.97 -1.33
C THR A 82 -12.80 8.83 -2.53
N LYS A 83 -13.61 8.30 -3.44
CA LYS A 83 -14.05 9.03 -4.64
C LYS A 83 -14.78 10.32 -4.26
N GLU A 84 -15.62 10.24 -3.23
CA GLU A 84 -16.41 11.34 -2.71
C GLU A 84 -15.51 12.41 -2.08
N GLN A 85 -14.48 12.01 -1.32
CA GLN A 85 -13.51 12.92 -0.72
C GLN A 85 -12.65 13.63 -1.78
N LEU A 86 -12.20 12.89 -2.80
CA LEU A 86 -11.44 13.47 -3.90
C LEU A 86 -12.31 14.49 -4.67
N ALA A 87 -13.54 14.13 -5.01
CA ALA A 87 -14.47 15.04 -5.69
C ALA A 87 -14.76 16.29 -4.86
N ALA A 88 -14.94 16.16 -3.54
CA ALA A 88 -15.13 17.29 -2.64
C ALA A 88 -13.88 18.18 -2.58
N LEU A 89 -12.68 17.60 -2.55
CA LEU A 89 -11.41 18.32 -2.56
C LEU A 89 -11.25 19.13 -3.86
N GLU A 90 -11.51 18.50 -5.01
CA GLU A 90 -11.44 19.14 -6.33
C GLU A 90 -12.46 20.27 -6.44
N LYS A 91 -13.70 20.04 -5.98
CA LYS A 91 -14.74 21.07 -5.95
C LYS A 91 -14.33 22.28 -5.11
N ARG A 92 -13.73 22.06 -3.92
CA ARG A 92 -13.22 23.15 -3.07
C ARG A 92 -12.10 23.94 -3.75
N LYS A 93 -11.17 23.25 -4.41
CA LYS A 93 -10.09 23.88 -5.19
C LYS A 93 -10.65 24.71 -6.34
N ALA A 94 -11.60 24.16 -7.10
CA ALA A 94 -12.22 24.83 -8.24
C ALA A 94 -13.05 26.06 -7.82
N ALA A 95 -13.71 25.99 -6.66
CA ALA A 95 -14.47 27.11 -6.09
C ALA A 95 -13.58 28.22 -5.53
N GLY A 96 -12.25 28.03 -5.47
CA GLY A 96 -11.33 29.00 -4.87
C GLY A 96 -11.62 29.24 -3.38
N MET A 97 -12.19 28.26 -2.67
CA MET A 97 -12.51 28.41 -1.25
C MET A 97 -11.21 28.65 -0.45
N ALA A 98 -11.05 29.87 0.06
CA ALA A 98 -9.98 30.22 0.96
C ALA A 98 -10.13 29.46 2.29
N GLY A 99 -9.01 28.94 2.80
CA GLY A 99 -8.94 28.36 4.14
C GLY A 99 -8.72 29.43 5.21
N ILE A 100 -8.62 29.01 6.47
CA ILE A 100 -8.30 29.87 7.61
C ILE A 100 -6.80 30.23 7.72
N GLY A 101 -5.97 29.72 6.80
CA GLY A 101 -4.52 29.97 6.79
C GLY A 101 -3.74 29.14 7.80
N VAL A 102 -4.08 27.85 7.99
CA VAL A 102 -3.35 26.93 8.87
C VAL A 102 -2.76 25.78 8.05
N ALA A 103 -1.48 25.50 8.26
CA ALA A 103 -0.84 24.26 7.84
C ALA A 103 -0.92 23.24 8.98
N LEU A 104 -1.60 22.13 8.73
CA LEU A 104 -1.74 21.03 9.69
C LEU A 104 -0.86 19.85 9.28
N SER A 105 -0.34 19.13 10.26
CA SER A 105 0.33 17.84 10.06
C SER A 105 -0.25 16.80 11.03
N LYS A 106 -0.35 15.55 10.59
CA LYS A 106 -0.76 14.42 11.41
C LYS A 106 0.47 13.58 11.75
N ARG A 107 0.69 13.29 13.03
CA ARG A 107 1.72 12.33 13.50
C ARG A 107 1.16 11.52 14.67
N ALA A 108 1.27 10.19 14.59
CA ALA A 108 0.79 9.28 15.64
C ALA A 108 -0.65 9.61 16.09
N ASP A 109 -1.56 9.77 15.12
CA ASP A 109 -2.97 10.14 15.31
C ASP A 109 -3.27 11.49 15.99
N LEU A 110 -2.25 12.29 16.22
CA LEU A 110 -2.39 13.67 16.71
C LEU A 110 -2.24 14.64 15.54
N ILE A 111 -3.10 15.67 15.54
CA ILE A 111 -3.07 16.77 14.58
C ILE A 111 -2.32 17.94 15.24
N TYR A 112 -1.30 18.45 14.54
CA TYR A 112 -0.45 19.56 14.98
C TYR A 112 -0.57 20.72 14.01
N VAL A 113 -0.52 21.94 14.55
CA VAL A 113 -0.31 23.16 13.76
C VAL A 113 1.17 23.26 13.45
N VAL A 114 1.51 23.31 12.16
CA VAL A 114 2.91 23.46 11.71
C VAL A 114 3.24 24.94 11.52
N SER A 115 2.31 25.68 10.92
CA SER A 115 2.46 27.12 10.69
C SER A 115 1.11 27.77 10.40
N THR A 116 1.02 29.07 10.66
CA THR A 116 -0.08 29.93 10.23
C THR A 116 0.39 30.89 9.14
N GLU A 117 -0.52 31.29 8.24
CA GLU A 117 -0.26 32.32 7.25
C GLU A 117 -0.11 33.69 7.93
N ARG A 118 0.88 34.48 7.53
CA ARG A 118 1.16 35.80 8.13
C ARG A 118 0.02 36.78 7.85
N ASN A 119 -0.44 37.49 8.89
CA ASN A 119 -1.62 38.33 8.89
C ASN A 119 -2.90 37.58 8.45
N GLY A 120 -2.92 36.26 8.60
CA GLY A 120 -4.07 35.41 8.27
C GLY A 120 -5.02 35.23 9.46
N PRO A 121 -6.27 34.78 9.21
CA PRO A 121 -7.28 34.62 10.27
C PRO A 121 -6.84 33.72 11.43
N ALA A 122 -6.04 32.69 11.15
CA ALA A 122 -5.55 31.80 12.19
C ALA A 122 -4.44 32.39 13.07
N GLU A 123 -3.63 33.30 12.55
CA GLU A 123 -2.63 34.03 13.36
C GLU A 123 -3.34 35.04 14.26
N GLU A 124 -4.35 35.76 13.76
CA GLU A 124 -5.20 36.66 14.55
C GLU A 124 -5.95 35.92 15.68
N ALA A 125 -6.31 34.66 15.43
CA ALA A 125 -6.95 33.77 16.40
C ALA A 125 -5.95 33.05 17.34
N ASP A 126 -4.66 33.35 17.26
CA ASP A 126 -3.60 32.78 18.10
C ASP A 126 -3.55 31.23 18.03
N CYS A 127 -3.78 30.66 16.84
CA CYS A 127 -3.67 29.21 16.61
C CYS A 127 -2.20 28.76 16.60
N ARG A 128 -1.82 27.87 17.52
CA ARG A 128 -0.45 27.35 17.70
C ARG A 128 -0.45 25.92 18.24
#